data_AF-A0A2I0QJU3-F1
#
_entry.id   AF-A0A2I0QJU3-F1
#
_cell.length_a   1.000
_cell.length_b   1.000
_cell.length_c   1.000
_cell.angle_alpha   90.00
_cell.angle_beta   90.00
_cell.angle_gamma   90.00
#
_symmetry.space_group_name_H-M   'P 1'
#
loop_
_entity.id
_entity.type
_entity.pdbx_description
1 polymer ?
#
loop_
_entity_poly.entity_id
_entity_poly.type
_entity_poly.pdbx_seq_one_letter_code
_entity_poly.pdbx_strand_id
1 'polypeptide(L)'
;MPTVEFNTNELTELTGISDLNFLRERIPMLGVDMECLDRDKAVMEIFPNRPDMLCVEGFARALKNFLGLKKEKVNDEIDGGEIFVDVSVKPVRPFISSAIVKNLTITDARLKSLMNIQEKLHITHGRNRKKVAIGIHNLDVLKFPVTYKAVNPKEYKFIPLNFESSMDLDGNFKNVSERN
;
A
#
# COMPACT_ATOMS: atom_id res chain seq x y z
N MET A 1 -7.74 9.64 -13.00
CA MET A 1 -7.17 9.63 -11.64
C MET A 1 -7.38 8.21 -11.08
N PRO A 2 -6.80 7.79 -9.93
CA PRO A 2 -7.00 6.41 -9.47
C PRO A 2 -8.46 6.19 -9.01
N THR A 3 -9.18 5.33 -9.73
CA THR A 3 -10.46 4.79 -9.27
C THR A 3 -10.23 3.72 -8.21
N VAL A 4 -10.98 3.75 -7.12
CA VAL A 4 -10.97 2.73 -6.05
C VAL A 4 -12.35 2.11 -5.94
N GLU A 5 -12.37 0.82 -5.63
CA GLU A 5 -13.59 0.07 -5.33
C GLU A 5 -13.47 -0.46 -3.91
N PHE A 6 -14.46 -0.12 -3.07
CA PHE A 6 -14.56 -0.56 -1.70
C PHE A 6 -15.82 -1.39 -1.51
N ASN A 7 -15.78 -2.33 -0.57
CA ASN A 7 -16.99 -3.01 -0.13
C ASN A 7 -17.84 -2.03 0.71
N THR A 8 -19.12 -1.86 0.37
CA THR A 8 -19.98 -0.90 1.09
C THR A 8 -20.21 -1.31 2.54
N ASN A 9 -20.33 -2.60 2.83
CA ASN A 9 -20.52 -3.06 4.21
C ASN A 9 -19.29 -2.73 5.08
N GLU A 10 -18.09 -2.93 4.55
CA GLU A 10 -16.85 -2.55 5.25
C GLU A 10 -16.75 -1.02 5.45
N LEU A 11 -17.11 -0.23 4.43
CA LEU A 11 -17.11 1.23 4.54
C LEU A 11 -18.10 1.71 5.61
N THR A 12 -19.31 1.17 5.62
CA THR A 12 -20.36 1.52 6.59
C THR A 12 -19.98 1.07 8.01
N GLU A 13 -19.36 -0.10 8.17
CA GLU A 13 -18.83 -0.59 9.45
C GLU A 13 -17.72 0.33 10.01
N LEU A 14 -16.73 0.69 9.18
CA LEU A 14 -15.60 1.52 9.59
C LEU A 14 -15.99 2.98 9.90
N THR A 15 -17.03 3.49 9.22
CA THR A 15 -17.55 4.84 9.43
C THR A 15 -18.59 4.90 10.55
N GLY A 16 -19.27 3.79 10.84
CA GLY A 16 -20.42 3.73 11.74
C GLY A 16 -21.70 4.34 11.14
N ILE A 17 -21.77 4.51 9.81
CA ILE A 17 -22.88 5.17 9.11
C ILE A 17 -23.51 4.15 8.17
N SER A 18 -24.74 3.73 8.44
CA SER A 18 -25.49 2.79 7.61
C SER A 18 -26.39 3.45 6.57
N ASP A 19 -26.67 4.76 6.69
CA ASP A 19 -27.50 5.50 5.76
C ASP A 19 -26.75 5.82 4.46
N LEU A 20 -27.02 5.03 3.42
CA LEU A 20 -26.40 5.21 2.10
C LEU A 20 -26.80 6.53 1.42
N ASN A 21 -28.01 7.07 1.69
CA ASN A 21 -28.39 8.36 1.09
C ASN A 21 -27.57 9.49 1.71
N PHE A 22 -27.39 9.46 3.03
CA PHE A 22 -26.49 10.38 3.71
C PHE A 22 -25.06 10.28 3.17
N LEU A 23 -24.53 9.06 2.99
CA LEU A 23 -23.19 8.87 2.42
C LEU A 23 -23.09 9.44 0.99
N ARG A 24 -24.12 9.23 0.15
CA ARG A 24 -24.14 9.77 -1.23
C ARG A 24 -24.06 11.30 -1.26
N GLU A 25 -24.69 11.98 -0.31
CA GLU A 25 -24.64 13.45 -0.22
C GLU A 25 -23.30 13.96 0.31
N ARG A 26 -22.69 13.25 1.26
CA ARG A 26 -21.50 13.72 1.98
C ARG A 26 -20.19 13.34 1.32
N ILE A 27 -20.09 12.18 0.70
CA ILE A 27 -18.85 11.70 0.06
C ILE A 27 -18.33 12.71 -0.97
N PRO A 28 -19.12 13.23 -1.92
CA PRO A 28 -18.62 14.20 -2.89
C PRO A 28 -18.04 15.49 -2.27
N MET A 29 -18.54 15.88 -1.08
CA MET A 29 -18.04 17.06 -0.36
C MET A 29 -16.61 16.90 0.16
N LEU A 30 -16.06 15.67 0.20
CA LEU A 30 -14.65 15.42 0.48
C LEU A 30 -13.72 15.77 -0.70
N GLY A 31 -14.28 16.19 -1.83
CA GLY A 31 -13.54 16.39 -3.06
C GLY A 31 -13.13 15.05 -3.66
N VAL A 32 -14.07 14.11 -3.76
CA VAL A 32 -13.92 12.85 -4.50
C VAL A 32 -15.08 12.73 -5.48
N ASP A 33 -14.84 12.14 -6.65
CA ASP A 33 -15.92 11.88 -7.61
C ASP A 33 -16.48 10.49 -7.36
N MET A 34 -17.78 10.38 -7.09
CA MET A 34 -18.41 9.12 -6.72
C MET A 34 -19.16 8.57 -7.94
N GLU A 35 -18.59 7.55 -8.57
CA GLU A 35 -19.18 6.89 -9.73
C GLU A 35 -20.36 6.00 -9.31
N CYS A 36 -20.22 5.28 -8.20
CA CYS A 36 -21.24 4.34 -7.74
C CYS A 36 -21.23 4.21 -6.21
N LEU A 37 -22.41 4.12 -5.63
CA LEU A 37 -22.60 3.67 -4.25
C LEU A 37 -23.87 2.84 -4.17
N ASP A 38 -23.73 1.53 -4.06
CA ASP A 38 -24.81 0.56 -3.86
C ASP A 38 -24.57 -0.28 -2.59
N ARG A 39 -25.35 -1.34 -2.38
CA ARG A 39 -25.27 -2.16 -1.17
C ARG A 39 -24.00 -3.01 -1.09
N ASP A 40 -23.39 -3.32 -2.22
CA ASP A 40 -22.27 -4.25 -2.31
C ASP A 40 -20.95 -3.51 -2.49
N LYS A 41 -20.95 -2.44 -3.29
CA LYS A 41 -19.75 -1.68 -3.65
C LYS A 41 -19.93 -0.16 -3.65
N ALA A 42 -18.83 0.51 -3.36
CA ALA A 42 -18.62 1.95 -3.50
C ALA A 42 -17.44 2.17 -4.45
N VAL A 43 -17.69 2.83 -5.58
CA VAL A 43 -16.69 3.15 -6.61
C VAL A 43 -16.51 4.65 -6.66
N MET A 44 -15.28 5.10 -6.54
CA MET A 44 -14.95 6.52 -6.49
C MET A 44 -13.60 6.81 -7.14
N GLU A 45 -13.49 7.97 -7.77
CA GLU A 45 -12.26 8.50 -8.31
C GLU A 45 -11.62 9.44 -7.27
N ILE A 46 -10.41 9.08 -6.84
CA ILE A 46 -9.67 9.80 -5.80
C ILE A 46 -8.66 10.74 -6.45
N PHE A 47 -8.63 12.00 -6.01
CA PHE A 47 -7.64 12.95 -6.50
C PHE A 47 -6.21 12.53 -6.10
N PRO A 48 -5.21 12.73 -6.99
CA PRO A 48 -3.85 12.28 -6.73
C PRO A 48 -3.18 12.87 -5.48
N ASN A 49 -3.64 14.02 -4.98
CA ASN A 49 -3.12 14.67 -3.76
C ASN A 49 -3.62 14.04 -2.45
N ARG A 50 -4.50 13.03 -2.52
CA ARG A 50 -5.06 12.33 -1.35
C ARG A 50 -4.77 10.82 -1.37
N PRO A 51 -3.49 10.41 -1.32
CA PRO A 51 -3.12 8.98 -1.26
C PRO A 51 -3.68 8.27 -0.03
N ASP A 52 -3.99 9.01 1.03
CA ASP A 52 -4.61 8.50 2.25
C ASP A 52 -6.02 7.94 2.01
N MET A 53 -6.69 8.33 0.93
CA MET A 53 -8.03 7.85 0.55
C MET A 53 -8.00 6.63 -0.39
N LEU A 54 -6.83 6.07 -0.69
CA LEU A 54 -6.71 4.95 -1.64
C LEU A 54 -7.08 3.57 -1.07
N CYS A 55 -7.28 3.48 0.25
CA CYS A 55 -7.84 2.31 0.92
C CYS A 55 -9.09 2.69 1.73
N VAL A 56 -9.90 1.68 2.04
CA VAL A 56 -11.18 1.87 2.74
C VAL A 56 -10.98 2.44 4.15
N GLU A 57 -9.94 2.03 4.87
CA GLU A 57 -9.66 2.49 6.23
C GLU A 57 -9.27 3.97 6.25
N GLY A 58 -8.44 4.38 5.30
CA GLY A 58 -8.01 5.77 5.17
C GLY A 58 -9.13 6.67 4.66
N PHE A 59 -9.95 6.18 3.73
CA PHE A 59 -11.15 6.87 3.28
C PHE A 59 -12.17 7.05 4.43
N ALA A 60 -12.50 5.98 5.15
CA ALA A 60 -13.42 6.01 6.29
C ALA A 60 -12.91 6.96 7.38
N ARG A 61 -11.61 6.96 7.66
CA ARG A 61 -10.99 7.92 8.60
C ARG A 61 -11.15 9.36 8.13
N ALA A 62 -10.88 9.63 6.85
CA ALA A 62 -11.04 10.98 6.29
C ALA A 62 -12.51 11.45 6.36
N LEU A 63 -13.46 10.58 6.04
CA LEU A 63 -14.89 10.88 6.13
C LEU A 63 -15.34 11.14 7.57
N LYS A 64 -14.95 10.29 8.53
CA LYS A 64 -15.25 10.51 9.96
C LYS A 64 -14.71 11.85 10.46
N ASN A 65 -13.48 12.20 10.07
CA ASN A 65 -12.87 13.48 10.42
C ASN A 65 -13.63 14.66 9.82
N PHE A 66 -14.03 14.57 8.55
CA PHE A 66 -14.80 15.59 7.86
C PHE A 66 -16.18 15.81 8.49
N LEU A 67 -16.85 14.73 8.92
CA LEU A 67 -18.15 14.77 9.58
C LEU A 67 -18.08 15.15 11.06
N GLY A 68 -16.88 15.34 11.63
CA GLY A 68 -16.69 15.66 13.04
C GLY A 68 -17.02 14.52 14.02
N LEU A 69 -17.14 13.28 13.53
CA LEU A 69 -17.58 12.13 14.34
C LEU A 69 -16.50 11.62 15.28
N LYS A 70 -15.24 11.60 14.83
CA LYS A 70 -14.12 11.16 15.65
C LYS A 70 -12.80 11.66 15.07
N LYS A 71 -12.00 12.33 15.90
CA LYS A 71 -10.62 12.71 15.56
C LYS A 71 -9.71 11.56 15.94
N GLU A 72 -9.45 10.64 15.01
CA GLU A 72 -8.53 9.53 15.27
C GLU A 72 -7.09 10.04 15.23
N LYS A 73 -6.41 10.03 16.39
CA LYS A 73 -4.96 10.21 16.46
C LYS A 73 -4.29 8.87 16.24
N VAL A 74 -3.28 8.85 15.38
CA VAL A 74 -2.37 7.71 15.26
C VAL A 74 -1.31 7.89 16.34
N ASN A 75 -1.16 6.89 17.22
CA ASN A 75 -0.03 6.82 18.13
C ASN A 75 1.05 6.00 17.43
N ASP A 76 2.13 6.67 17.02
CA ASP A 76 3.30 6.02 16.45
C ASP A 76 4.28 5.73 17.60
N GLU A 77 4.31 4.50 18.09
CA GLU A 77 5.45 4.03 18.88
C GLU A 77 6.54 3.55 17.93
N ILE A 78 7.70 4.21 17.98
CA ILE A 78 8.87 3.83 17.20
C ILE A 78 9.64 2.77 18.00
N ASP A 79 9.31 1.51 17.78
CA ASP A 79 10.12 0.37 18.19
C ASP A 79 10.67 -0.30 16.93
N GLY A 80 11.99 -0.22 16.74
CA GLY A 80 12.60 -0.32 15.41
C GLY A 80 13.66 -1.41 15.25
N GLY A 81 13.73 -1.97 14.06
CA GLY A 81 14.91 -2.69 13.56
C GLY A 81 15.80 -1.75 12.72
N GLU A 82 17.09 -2.02 12.68
CA GLU A 82 18.07 -1.16 11.98
C GLU A 82 18.24 -1.55 10.50
N ILE A 83 18.29 -0.55 9.62
CA ILE A 83 18.64 -0.71 8.21
C ILE A 83 19.94 0.04 7.91
N PHE A 84 20.99 -0.69 7.52
CA PHE A 84 22.21 -0.09 7.00
C PHE A 84 22.07 0.21 5.50
N VAL A 85 22.31 1.47 5.12
CA VAL A 85 22.27 1.93 3.73
C VAL A 85 23.69 2.02 3.18
N ASP A 86 24.01 1.15 2.24
CA ASP A 86 25.34 1.08 1.64
C ASP A 86 25.54 2.18 0.57
N VAL A 87 26.75 2.72 0.47
CA VAL A 87 27.09 3.80 -0.49
C VAL A 87 26.84 3.41 -1.95
N SER A 88 26.90 2.11 -2.26
CA SER A 88 26.64 1.55 -3.59
C SER A 88 25.25 1.87 -4.15
N VAL A 89 24.28 2.23 -3.28
CA VAL A 89 22.91 2.56 -3.72
C VAL A 89 22.80 3.97 -4.28
N LYS A 90 23.75 4.88 -4.00
CA LYS A 90 23.71 6.29 -4.44
C LYS A 90 23.42 6.49 -5.94
N PRO A 91 24.11 5.79 -6.87
CA PRO A 91 23.87 5.97 -8.30
C PRO A 91 22.59 5.30 -8.82
N VAL A 92 21.95 4.42 -8.04
CA VAL A 92 20.81 3.61 -8.50
C VAL A 92 19.51 4.03 -7.81
N ARG A 93 19.47 3.95 -6.49
CA ARG A 93 18.30 4.25 -5.67
C ARG A 93 18.76 4.65 -4.25
N PRO A 94 19.07 5.93 -4.01
CA PRO A 94 19.82 6.37 -2.83
C PRO A 94 19.10 6.26 -1.48
N PHE A 95 17.77 6.15 -1.48
CA PHE A 95 16.97 6.29 -0.26
C PHE A 95 16.06 5.07 -0.03
N ILE A 96 15.93 4.71 1.24
CA ILE A 96 15.00 3.69 1.74
C ILE A 96 14.40 4.18 3.06
N SER A 97 13.13 3.82 3.30
CA SER A 97 12.43 4.03 4.57
C SER A 97 11.61 2.78 4.85
N SER A 98 11.46 2.43 6.12
CA SER A 98 10.73 1.24 6.57
C SER A 98 9.94 1.53 7.84
N ALA A 99 8.85 0.80 8.02
CA ALA A 99 8.09 0.77 9.26
C ALA A 99 7.77 -0.68 9.63
N ILE A 100 7.71 -0.98 10.92
CA ILE A 100 7.28 -2.27 11.44
C ILE A 100 5.87 -2.08 12.01
N VAL A 101 4.93 -2.92 11.58
CA VAL A 101 3.57 -2.95 12.12
C VAL A 101 3.33 -4.31 12.74
N LYS A 102 3.19 -4.35 14.07
CA LYS A 102 3.02 -5.59 14.87
C LYS A 102 1.54 -5.82 15.18
N ASN A 103 1.22 -7.04 15.63
CA ASN A 103 -0.11 -7.43 16.13
C ASN A 103 -1.23 -7.27 15.08
N LEU A 104 -0.93 -7.59 13.82
CA LEU A 104 -1.90 -7.55 12.73
C LEU A 104 -2.58 -8.91 12.55
N THR A 105 -3.92 -8.90 12.51
CA THR A 105 -4.69 -10.04 12.00
C THR A 105 -4.84 -9.87 10.48
N ILE A 106 -4.00 -10.58 9.72
CA ILE A 106 -4.05 -10.61 8.27
C ILE A 106 -5.01 -11.70 7.81
N THR A 107 -6.14 -11.28 7.23
CA THR A 107 -7.06 -12.14 6.49
C THR A 107 -6.79 -12.00 4.99
N ASP A 108 -7.27 -12.93 4.16
CA ASP A 108 -7.13 -12.84 2.70
C ASP A 108 -7.69 -11.53 2.13
N ALA A 109 -8.82 -11.06 2.67
CA ALA A 109 -9.44 -9.80 2.25
C ALA A 109 -8.54 -8.60 2.58
N ARG A 110 -7.96 -8.54 3.79
CA ARG A 110 -7.04 -7.48 4.20
C ARG A 110 -5.73 -7.53 3.43
N LEU A 111 -5.20 -8.73 3.16
CA LEU A 111 -4.01 -8.89 2.34
C LEU A 111 -4.22 -8.36 0.92
N LYS A 112 -5.36 -8.69 0.29
CA LYS A 112 -5.75 -8.14 -1.02
C LYS A 112 -5.88 -6.62 -0.97
N SER A 113 -6.51 -6.07 0.07
CA SER A 113 -6.61 -4.62 0.26
C SER A 113 -5.23 -3.96 0.34
N LEU A 114 -4.31 -4.54 1.11
CA LEU A 114 -2.91 -4.08 1.23
C LEU A 114 -2.16 -4.13 -0.11
N MET A 115 -2.33 -5.22 -0.88
CA MET A 115 -1.75 -5.32 -2.22
C MET A 115 -2.32 -4.26 -3.16
N ASN A 116 -3.64 -4.04 -3.14
CA ASN A 116 -4.30 -3.04 -3.98
C ASN A 116 -3.79 -1.62 -3.71
N ILE A 117 -3.66 -1.21 -2.44
CA ILE A 117 -3.10 0.12 -2.13
C ILE A 117 -1.63 0.22 -2.54
N GLN A 118 -0.84 -0.83 -2.33
CA GLN A 118 0.56 -0.90 -2.77
C GLN A 118 0.66 -0.65 -4.28
N GLU A 119 -0.15 -1.35 -5.08
CA GLU A 119 -0.16 -1.22 -6.55
C GLU A 119 -0.60 0.17 -7.00
N LYS A 120 -1.69 0.70 -6.42
CA LYS A 120 -2.16 2.07 -6.73
C LYS A 120 -1.09 3.10 -6.42
N LEU A 121 -0.40 2.99 -5.29
CA LEU A 121 0.71 3.88 -4.93
C LEU A 121 1.90 3.72 -5.87
N HIS A 122 2.23 2.49 -6.28
CA HIS A 122 3.30 2.22 -7.26
C HIS A 122 3.03 2.88 -8.61
N ILE A 123 1.80 2.77 -9.11
CA ILE A 123 1.38 3.34 -10.40
C ILE A 123 1.37 4.88 -10.32
N THR A 124 0.73 5.43 -9.28
CA THR A 124 0.52 6.88 -9.13
C THR A 124 1.78 7.60 -8.63
N HIS A 125 1.98 7.66 -7.32
CA HIS A 125 3.05 8.38 -6.64
C HIS A 125 4.42 7.79 -6.98
N GLY A 126 4.48 6.46 -7.14
CA GLY A 126 5.66 5.72 -7.50
C GLY A 126 6.06 5.86 -8.97
N ARG A 127 5.19 6.40 -9.84
CA ARG A 127 5.38 6.48 -11.30
C ARG A 127 5.86 5.14 -11.89
N ASN A 128 5.02 4.12 -11.77
CA ASN A 128 5.35 2.73 -12.12
C ASN A 128 6.65 2.27 -11.44
N ARG A 129 6.73 2.46 -10.11
CA ARG A 129 7.88 2.11 -9.26
C ARG A 129 9.19 2.89 -9.48
N LYS A 130 9.27 3.73 -10.52
CA LYS A 130 10.47 4.53 -10.87
C LYS A 130 10.89 5.49 -9.76
N LYS A 131 9.94 6.05 -9.00
CA LYS A 131 10.19 6.96 -7.88
C LYS A 131 10.09 6.25 -6.53
N VAL A 132 9.02 5.48 -6.32
CA VAL A 132 8.74 4.79 -5.05
C VAL A 132 8.33 3.36 -5.34
N ALA A 133 8.98 2.41 -4.68
CA ALA A 133 8.64 1.00 -4.68
C ALA A 133 8.54 0.58 -3.22
N ILE A 134 7.43 -0.08 -2.92
CA ILE A 134 7.03 -0.51 -1.57
C ILE A 134 7.10 -2.03 -1.58
N GLY A 135 7.81 -2.60 -0.61
CA GLY A 135 7.84 -4.03 -0.32
C GLY A 135 7.19 -4.29 1.02
N ILE A 136 6.40 -5.35 1.10
CA ILE A 136 5.79 -5.84 2.34
C ILE A 136 6.42 -7.20 2.64
N HIS A 137 6.93 -7.36 3.86
CA HIS A 137 7.67 -8.55 4.27
C HIS A 137 7.12 -9.08 5.60
N ASN A 138 7.12 -10.40 5.76
CA ASN A 138 6.86 -11.01 7.05
C ASN A 138 8.03 -10.69 8.00
N LEU A 139 7.74 -10.06 9.13
CA LEU A 139 8.73 -9.68 10.14
C LEU A 139 9.41 -10.90 10.75
N ASP A 140 8.68 -12.01 10.94
CA ASP A 140 9.14 -13.18 11.71
C ASP A 140 10.35 -13.89 11.06
N VAL A 141 10.54 -13.70 9.75
CA VAL A 141 11.64 -14.29 8.98
C VAL A 141 12.82 -13.32 8.78
N LEU A 142 12.68 -12.06 9.21
CA LEU A 142 13.74 -11.06 9.09
C LEU A 142 14.66 -11.09 10.30
N LYS A 143 15.96 -10.94 10.04
CA LYS A 143 16.99 -10.79 11.07
C LYS A 143 17.62 -9.41 10.93
N PHE A 144 17.50 -8.61 11.99
CA PHE A 144 18.13 -7.30 12.06
C PHE A 144 19.57 -7.41 12.57
N PRO A 145 20.46 -6.50 12.16
CA PRO A 145 20.24 -5.41 11.21
C PRO A 145 20.16 -5.90 9.76
N VAL A 146 19.34 -5.25 8.93
CA VAL A 146 19.26 -5.54 7.49
C VAL A 146 20.10 -4.55 6.69
N THR A 147 20.62 -4.95 5.54
CA THR A 147 21.45 -4.07 4.68
C THR A 147 20.78 -3.82 3.34
N TYR A 148 20.62 -2.54 2.99
CA TYR A 148 20.19 -2.09 1.68
C TYR A 148 21.40 -1.71 0.84
N LYS A 149 21.70 -2.51 -0.18
CA LYS A 149 22.89 -2.35 -1.05
C LYS A 149 22.58 -2.66 -2.50
N ALA A 150 23.34 -2.04 -3.41
CA ALA A 150 23.36 -2.48 -4.80
C ALA A 150 24.32 -3.68 -4.93
N VAL A 151 23.97 -4.63 -5.79
CA VAL A 151 24.74 -5.86 -5.97
C VAL A 151 24.92 -6.17 -7.45
N ASN A 152 25.99 -6.90 -7.78
CA ASN A 152 26.17 -7.46 -9.11
C ASN A 152 25.08 -8.51 -9.38
N PRO A 153 24.26 -8.36 -10.43
CA PRO A 153 23.13 -9.25 -10.68
C PRO A 153 23.49 -10.73 -10.83
N LYS A 154 24.72 -11.06 -11.23
CA LYS A 154 25.18 -12.44 -11.44
C LYS A 154 25.71 -13.13 -10.18
N GLU A 155 26.05 -12.36 -9.15
CA GLU A 155 26.68 -12.88 -7.93
C GLU A 155 25.68 -13.26 -6.84
N TYR A 156 24.43 -12.77 -6.94
CA TYR A 156 23.40 -12.97 -5.93
C TYR A 156 22.28 -13.82 -6.50
N LYS A 157 21.96 -14.91 -5.79
CA LYS A 157 20.88 -15.83 -6.14
C LYS A 157 19.81 -15.86 -5.05
N PHE A 158 18.56 -15.95 -5.46
CA PHE A 158 17.42 -16.16 -4.58
C PHE A 158 16.30 -16.87 -5.34
N ILE A 159 15.27 -17.31 -4.61
CA ILE A 159 14.04 -17.85 -5.19
C ILE A 159 13.02 -16.70 -5.26
N PRO A 160 12.65 -16.21 -6.45
CA PRO A 160 11.67 -15.14 -6.57
C PRO A 160 10.25 -15.60 -6.21
N LEU A 161 9.36 -14.65 -5.94
CA LEU A 161 7.95 -14.94 -5.71
C LEU A 161 7.35 -15.68 -6.91
N ASN A 162 6.63 -16.79 -6.65
CA ASN A 162 6.05 -17.70 -7.66
C ASN A 162 7.06 -18.52 -8.48
N PHE A 163 8.28 -18.71 -7.99
CA PHE A 163 9.26 -19.63 -8.57
C PHE A 163 9.63 -20.74 -7.59
N GLU A 164 9.96 -21.91 -8.11
CA GLU A 164 10.35 -23.08 -7.32
C GLU A 164 11.88 -23.27 -7.22
N SER A 165 12.64 -22.60 -8.10
CA SER A 165 14.08 -22.76 -8.19
C SER A 165 14.82 -21.43 -8.03
N SER A 166 16.04 -21.52 -7.47
CA SER A 166 16.90 -20.37 -7.27
C SER A 166 17.48 -19.89 -8.61
N MET A 167 17.49 -18.58 -8.81
CA MET A 167 18.15 -17.94 -9.95
C MET A 167 18.92 -16.71 -9.51
N ASP A 168 19.87 -16.28 -10.35
CA ASP A 168 20.53 -15.00 -10.15
C ASP A 168 19.58 -13.84 -10.51
N LEU A 169 19.94 -12.61 -10.11
CA LEU A 169 19.11 -11.44 -10.37
C LEU A 169 18.99 -11.15 -11.87
N ASP A 170 20.04 -11.41 -12.67
CA ASP A 170 20.03 -11.20 -14.13
C ASP A 170 19.00 -12.10 -14.84
N GLY A 171 19.00 -13.39 -14.50
CA GLY A 171 18.03 -14.37 -14.98
C GLY A 171 16.60 -14.04 -14.55
N ASN A 172 16.43 -13.50 -13.34
CA ASN A 172 15.12 -13.03 -12.89
C ASN A 172 14.61 -11.85 -13.74
N PHE A 173 15.45 -10.83 -14.00
CA PHE A 173 15.03 -9.67 -14.81
C PHE A 173 14.59 -10.06 -16.23
N LYS A 174 15.28 -11.01 -16.87
CA LYS A 174 14.95 -11.48 -18.22
C LYS A 174 13.61 -12.22 -18.28
N ASN A 175 13.37 -13.12 -17.31
CA ASN A 175 12.11 -13.87 -17.24
C ASN A 175 10.89 -12.97 -16.95
N VAL A 176 11.08 -11.87 -16.21
CA VAL A 176 10.02 -10.90 -15.93
C VAL A 176 9.73 -10.01 -17.15
N SER A 177 10.75 -9.68 -17.97
CA SER A 177 10.54 -8.90 -19.19
C SER A 177 9.83 -9.66 -20.31
N GLU A 178 9.91 -11.00 -20.35
CA GLU A 178 9.19 -11.82 -21.33
C GLU A 178 7.69 -12.00 -21.01
N ARG A 179 7.24 -11.55 -19.82
CA ARG A 179 5.85 -11.71 -19.33
C ARG A 179 5.04 -10.41 -19.31
N ASN A 180 5.62 -9.27 -19.69
CA ASN A 180 4.92 -7.98 -19.84
C ASN A 180 4.89 -7.56 -21.30
#